data_AF-A0A2K3NI56-F1
#
_entry.id   AF-A0A2K3NI56-F1
#
_cell.length_a   1.000
_cell.length_b   1.000
_cell.length_c   1.000
_cell.angle_alpha   90.00
_cell.angle_beta   90.00
_cell.angle_gamma   90.00
#
_symmetry.space_group_name_H-M   'P 1'
#
loop_
_entity.id
_entity.type
_entity.pdbx_description
1 polymer ?
#
loop_
_entity_poly.entity_id
_entity_poly.type
_entity_poly.pdbx_seq_one_letter_code
_entity_poly.pdbx_strand_id
1 'polypeptide(L)'
;MFSGKYYVQHIDYKRYTISLSDAGAVEDTNCSSIPRYFLYDRSFHNILYGEQDFGSEPFLLDLSPPRVAYFNCSNPVKDPRYVTVDTSHCSIRGNGHVYAVLEQSLSEYSFEDIKIGCEFMVATLTKEWFEDIRKGNVSYDEIHGLIVDGFEVSWLPAVCESRCGKGTICE
;
A
#
# COMPACT_ATOMS: atom_id res chain seq x y z
N MET A 1 -8.56 -12.38 3.26
CA MET A 1 -9.70 -12.26 2.31
C MET A 1 -9.55 -10.94 1.56
N PHE A 2 -8.86 -10.97 0.42
CA PHE A 2 -8.62 -9.80 -0.43
C PHE A 2 -9.87 -9.56 -1.30
N SER A 3 -10.75 -8.65 -0.89
CA SER A 3 -11.86 -8.20 -1.75
C SER A 3 -11.49 -6.88 -2.40
N GLY A 4 -10.41 -6.88 -3.19
CA GLY A 4 -9.93 -5.72 -3.94
C GLY A 4 -9.71 -6.06 -5.41
N LYS A 5 -9.92 -5.09 -6.29
CA LYS A 5 -9.62 -5.21 -7.73
C LYS A 5 -8.28 -4.52 -7.98
N TYR A 6 -7.33 -5.26 -8.53
CA TYR A 6 -5.99 -4.77 -8.87
C TYR A 6 -5.70 -5.01 -10.34
N TYR A 7 -4.99 -4.08 -10.97
CA TYR A 7 -4.50 -4.22 -12.34
C TYR A 7 -3.09 -4.78 -12.34
N VAL A 8 -2.85 -5.79 -13.17
CA VAL A 8 -1.52 -6.34 -13.40
C VAL A 8 -0.77 -5.42 -14.36
N GLN A 9 0.32 -4.81 -13.88
CA GLN A 9 1.18 -3.95 -14.69
C GLN A 9 2.27 -4.76 -15.41
N HIS A 10 2.90 -5.68 -14.68
CA HIS A 10 4.02 -6.46 -15.19
C HIS A 10 4.12 -7.81 -14.48
N ILE A 11 4.61 -8.82 -15.20
CA ILE A 11 4.90 -10.16 -14.67
C ILE A 11 6.34 -10.52 -15.04
N ASP A 12 7.21 -10.64 -14.04
CA ASP A 12 8.59 -11.11 -14.21
C ASP A 12 8.71 -12.59 -13.83
N TYR A 13 8.72 -13.46 -14.84
CA TYR A 13 8.85 -14.90 -14.65
C TYR A 13 10.24 -15.35 -14.16
N LYS A 14 11.28 -14.54 -14.35
CA LYS A 14 12.63 -14.87 -13.87
C LYS A 14 12.76 -14.60 -12.38
N ARG A 15 12.12 -13.53 -11.91
CA ARG A 15 12.10 -13.14 -10.49
C ARG A 15 10.90 -13.71 -9.72
N TYR A 16 9.92 -14.27 -10.43
CA TYR A 16 8.66 -14.76 -9.88
C TYR A 16 7.86 -13.64 -9.20
N THR A 17 7.77 -12.45 -9.83
CA THR A 17 7.10 -11.28 -9.26
C THR A 17 6.06 -10.61 -10.17
N ILE A 18 4.94 -10.18 -9.58
CA ILE A 18 3.85 -9.44 -10.24
C ILE A 18 3.84 -8.02 -9.69
N SER A 19 3.89 -7.03 -10.57
CA SER A 19 3.59 -5.64 -10.21
C SER A 19 2.08 -5.38 -10.36
N LEU A 20 1.46 -4.82 -9.31
CA LEU A 20 0.02 -4.64 -9.17
C LEU A 20 -0.31 -3.19 -8.79
N SER A 21 -1.31 -2.58 -9.44
CA SER A 21 -1.84 -1.27 -9.05
C SER A 21 -3.29 -1.36 -8.57
N ASP A 22 -3.66 -0.53 -7.59
CA ASP A 22 -5.06 -0.44 -7.15
C ASP A 22 -5.95 0.08 -8.28
N ALA A 23 -7.06 -0.60 -8.57
CA ALA A 23 -7.94 -0.18 -9.67
C ALA A 23 -8.54 1.22 -9.43
N GLY A 24 -8.76 1.60 -8.18
CA GLY A 24 -9.23 2.93 -7.80
C GLY A 24 -8.21 4.03 -8.08
N ALA A 25 -6.91 3.72 -8.03
CA ALA A 25 -5.84 4.66 -8.35
C ALA A 25 -5.68 4.92 -9.86
N VAL A 26 -6.07 3.96 -10.69
CA VAL A 26 -5.88 4.00 -12.15
C VAL A 26 -7.16 4.39 -12.90
N GLU A 27 -8.34 4.06 -12.36
CA GLU A 27 -9.63 4.36 -13.00
C GLU A 27 -10.03 5.83 -12.80
N ASP A 28 -9.88 6.63 -13.87
CA ASP A 28 -10.30 8.04 -13.95
C ASP A 28 -11.83 8.21 -13.77
N THR A 29 -12.22 8.26 -12.52
CA THR A 29 -13.55 8.54 -12.01
C THR A 29 -13.39 9.61 -10.94
N ASN A 30 -14.42 10.41 -10.67
CA ASN A 30 -14.39 11.40 -9.58
C ASN A 30 -13.81 10.75 -8.30
N CYS A 31 -12.61 11.18 -7.86
CA CYS A 31 -11.77 10.58 -6.81
C CYS A 31 -10.80 9.46 -7.17
N SER A 32 -10.38 9.32 -8.42
CA SER A 32 -9.40 8.32 -8.88
C SER A 32 -8.03 8.41 -8.20
N SER A 33 -7.81 9.42 -7.36
CA SER A 33 -6.54 9.62 -6.68
C SER A 33 -6.45 8.91 -5.32
N ILE A 34 -7.59 8.52 -4.74
CA ILE A 34 -7.65 7.83 -3.44
C ILE A 34 -7.89 6.31 -3.66
N PRO A 35 -7.06 5.43 -3.11
CA PRO A 35 -7.27 3.97 -3.19
C PRO A 35 -8.66 3.56 -2.71
N ARG A 36 -9.32 2.65 -3.43
CA ARG A 36 -10.66 2.18 -3.05
C ARG A 36 -10.63 1.08 -2.00
N TYR A 37 -9.54 0.31 -1.98
CA TYR A 37 -9.41 -0.86 -1.12
C TYR A 37 -8.33 -0.63 -0.08
N PHE A 38 -8.66 -0.96 1.16
CA PHE A 38 -7.68 -0.99 2.23
C PHE A 38 -6.71 -2.15 1.98
N LEU A 39 -5.44 -1.82 1.82
CA LEU A 39 -4.35 -2.76 1.69
C LEU A 39 -3.24 -2.42 2.67
N TYR A 40 -2.82 -3.43 3.42
CA TYR A 40 -1.78 -3.31 4.44
C TYR A 40 -0.91 -4.58 4.40
N ASP A 41 0.36 -4.49 4.79
CA ASP A 41 1.32 -5.60 4.67
C ASP A 41 0.87 -6.91 5.36
N ARG A 42 0.22 -6.82 6.53
CA ARG A 42 -0.36 -7.98 7.23
C ARG A 42 -1.54 -8.62 6.51
N SER A 43 -1.99 -8.02 5.40
CA SER A 43 -2.93 -8.69 4.49
C SER A 43 -2.25 -9.86 3.78
N PHE A 44 -0.92 -9.86 3.69
CA PHE A 44 -0.10 -10.90 3.06
C PHE A 44 0.65 -11.72 4.11
N HIS A 45 0.93 -12.98 3.76
CA HIS A 45 1.81 -13.84 4.55
C HIS A 45 3.23 -13.26 4.54
N ASN A 46 3.69 -12.86 5.72
CA ASN A 46 5.05 -12.40 5.93
C ASN A 46 5.90 -13.60 6.40
N ILE A 47 6.99 -13.89 5.67
CA ILE A 47 7.90 -15.02 5.96
C ILE A 47 8.47 -14.96 7.39
N LEU A 48 8.45 -13.79 8.02
CA LEU A 48 9.06 -13.54 9.34
C LEU A 48 8.26 -14.09 10.53
N TYR A 49 6.95 -14.40 10.41
CA TYR A 49 6.09 -14.63 11.58
C TYR A 49 5.20 -15.89 11.55
N GLY A 50 5.24 -16.70 10.48
CA GLY A 50 4.42 -17.91 10.35
C GLY A 50 5.21 -19.21 10.55
N GLU A 51 4.50 -20.29 10.92
CA GLU A 51 5.01 -21.65 10.72
C GLU A 51 5.50 -21.77 9.28
N GLN A 52 6.72 -22.28 9.10
CA GLN A 52 7.41 -22.39 7.82
C GLN A 52 6.73 -23.40 6.88
N ASP A 53 5.58 -23.03 6.34
CA ASP A 53 4.84 -23.80 5.36
C ASP A 53 4.61 -22.92 4.12
N PHE A 54 4.91 -23.45 2.93
CA PHE A 54 4.60 -22.82 1.64
C PHE A 54 3.08 -22.79 1.37
N GLY A 55 2.26 -23.42 2.21
CA GLY A 55 0.83 -23.61 2.04
C GLY A 55 -0.06 -22.50 2.64
N SER A 56 -1.06 -22.12 1.81
CA SER A 56 -2.29 -21.32 2.04
C SER A 56 -2.33 -19.94 1.37
N GLU A 57 -1.20 -19.28 1.12
CA GLU A 57 -1.15 -17.98 0.42
C GLU A 57 -0.08 -18.00 -0.69
N PRO A 58 -0.48 -17.85 -1.98
CA PRO A 58 0.46 -17.99 -3.09
C PRO A 58 1.36 -16.77 -3.28
N PHE A 59 1.10 -15.65 -2.59
CA PHE A 59 1.77 -14.39 -2.82
C PHE A 59 2.45 -13.88 -1.55
N LEU A 60 3.75 -13.61 -1.66
CA LEU A 60 4.51 -12.87 -0.65
C LEU A 60 4.60 -11.42 -1.05
N LEU A 61 4.55 -10.55 -0.06
CA LEU A 61 4.93 -9.15 -0.20
C LEU A 61 6.43 -9.01 0.05
N ASP A 62 7.07 -8.02 -0.58
CA ASP A 62 8.41 -7.61 -0.15
C ASP A 62 8.41 -7.24 1.35
N LEU A 63 9.55 -7.39 2.02
CA LEU A 63 9.64 -7.34 3.48
C LEU A 63 9.29 -5.97 4.08
N SER A 64 9.19 -4.90 3.27
CA SER A 64 8.84 -3.56 3.76
C SER A 64 8.44 -2.56 2.66
N PRO A 65 7.34 -2.77 1.90
CA PRO A 65 6.88 -1.73 0.97
C PRO A 65 6.46 -0.47 1.74
N PRO A 66 6.69 0.72 1.17
CA PRO A 66 6.15 1.96 1.70
C PRO A 66 4.62 1.93 1.71
N ARG A 67 4.04 2.74 2.59
CA ARG A 67 2.59 2.78 2.81
C ARG A 67 2.09 4.19 2.68
N VAL A 68 0.92 4.35 2.08
CA VAL A 68 0.22 5.63 2.06
C VAL A 68 -1.09 5.45 2.80
N ALA A 69 -1.32 6.28 3.82
CA ALA A 69 -2.58 6.35 4.55
C ALA A 69 -3.28 7.68 4.27
N TYR A 70 -4.59 7.61 4.15
CA TYR A 70 -5.45 8.77 3.95
C TYR A 70 -6.23 9.06 5.23
N PHE A 71 -6.30 10.34 5.57
CA PHE A 71 -6.99 10.82 6.76
C PHE A 71 -7.97 11.94 6.39
N ASN A 72 -9.12 11.94 7.04
CA ASN A 72 -10.09 13.03 6.98
C ASN A 72 -10.10 13.78 8.31
N CYS A 73 -9.65 15.03 8.33
CA CYS A 73 -9.51 15.81 9.55
C CYS A 73 -10.56 16.91 9.65
N SER A 74 -11.13 17.11 10.83
CA SER A 74 -12.11 18.19 11.08
C SER A 74 -11.47 19.58 11.04
N ASN A 75 -10.18 19.68 11.32
CA ASN A 75 -9.42 20.94 11.34
C ASN A 75 -8.17 20.82 10.46
N PRO A 76 -7.65 21.93 9.91
CA PRO A 76 -6.40 21.94 9.17
C PRO A 76 -5.22 21.46 10.03
N VAL A 77 -4.43 20.54 9.48
CA VAL A 77 -3.19 20.03 10.09
C VAL A 77 -2.00 20.86 9.60
N LYS A 78 -1.11 21.27 10.50
CA LYS A 78 0.12 22.04 10.19
C LYS A 78 1.39 21.19 10.11
N ASP A 79 1.27 19.88 10.29
CA ASP A 79 2.39 18.94 10.23
C ASP A 79 2.78 18.68 8.76
N PRO A 80 4.03 18.90 8.35
CA PRO A 80 4.46 18.73 6.96
C PRO A 80 4.34 17.30 6.43
N ARG A 81 4.20 16.30 7.32
CA ARG A 81 3.94 14.91 6.92
C ARG A 81 2.54 14.70 6.36
N TYR A 82 1.61 15.62 6.62
CA TYR A 82 0.23 15.57 6.14
C TYR A 82 0.13 16.35 4.83
N VAL A 83 0.29 15.65 3.71
CA VAL A 83 0.21 16.24 2.38
C VAL A 83 -1.26 16.44 2.01
N THR A 84 -1.65 17.65 1.64
CA THR A 84 -3.05 17.98 1.33
C THR A 84 -3.47 17.30 0.04
N VAL A 85 -4.67 16.70 0.06
CA VAL A 85 -5.29 16.07 -1.12
C VAL A 85 -6.40 16.98 -1.62
N ASP A 86 -6.36 17.34 -2.92
CA ASP A 86 -7.47 18.05 -3.53
C ASP A 86 -8.66 17.09 -3.71
N THR A 87 -9.75 17.41 -3.04
CA THR A 87 -10.99 16.63 -3.02
C THR A 87 -12.18 17.45 -3.54
N SER A 88 -11.91 18.58 -4.20
CA SER A 88 -12.94 19.47 -4.77
C SER A 88 -13.87 18.76 -5.76
N HIS A 89 -13.34 17.77 -6.49
CA HIS A 89 -14.09 16.93 -7.42
C HIS A 89 -14.68 15.65 -6.79
N CYS A 90 -14.56 15.53 -5.46
CA CYS A 90 -14.95 14.34 -4.71
C CYS A 90 -16.15 14.56 -3.81
N SER A 91 -17.13 13.66 -3.90
CA SER A 91 -18.22 13.58 -2.92
C SER A 91 -17.77 12.83 -1.67
N ILE A 92 -16.75 13.34 -0.98
CA ILE A 92 -16.33 12.78 0.31
C ILE A 92 -17.38 13.13 1.35
N ARG A 93 -17.76 12.16 2.18
CA ARG A 93 -18.70 12.40 3.28
C ARG A 93 -18.06 13.35 4.30
N GLY A 94 -18.56 14.59 4.34
CA GLY A 94 -18.22 15.59 5.36
C GLY A 94 -17.32 16.73 4.84
N ASN A 95 -17.47 17.91 5.44
CA ASN A 95 -16.67 19.10 5.16
C ASN A 95 -15.30 19.04 5.88
N GLY A 96 -14.52 17.99 5.62
CA GLY A 96 -13.23 17.79 6.27
C GLY A 96 -12.04 18.11 5.35
N HIS A 97 -10.86 18.16 5.95
CA HIS A 97 -9.58 18.34 5.28
C HIS A 97 -8.92 16.98 5.06
N VAL A 98 -8.74 16.59 3.80
CA VAL A 98 -8.17 15.29 3.46
C VAL A 98 -6.66 15.38 3.27
N TYR A 99 -5.96 14.43 3.87
CA TYR A 99 -4.50 14.34 3.84
C TYR A 99 -4.03 12.95 3.47
N ALA A 100 -2.94 12.88 2.71
CA ALA A 100 -2.16 11.68 2.49
C ALA A 100 -0.88 11.73 3.33
N VAL A 101 -0.57 10.62 4.00
CA VAL A 101 0.63 10.46 4.82
C VAL A 101 1.39 9.25 4.30
N LEU A 102 2.59 9.50 3.80
CA LEU A 102 3.52 8.49 3.32
C LEU A 102 4.40 8.01 4.48
N GLU A 103 4.23 6.75 4.88
CA GLU A 103 5.04 6.09 5.91
C GLU A 103 6.21 5.35 5.25
N GLN A 104 7.40 5.60 5.77
CA GLN A 104 8.66 5.24 5.11
C GLN A 104 9.34 4.02 5.73
N SER A 105 9.00 3.58 6.95
CA SER A 105 9.78 2.53 7.64
C SER A 105 8.97 1.47 8.41
N LEU A 106 9.68 0.39 8.80
CA LEU A 106 9.24 -0.85 9.48
C LEU A 106 8.47 -0.67 10.81
N SER A 107 8.40 0.54 11.36
CA SER A 107 7.53 0.82 12.50
C SER A 107 6.10 1.02 11.98
N GLU A 108 5.16 0.20 12.47
CA GLU A 108 3.73 0.43 12.30
C GLU A 108 3.42 1.93 12.46
N TYR A 109 2.44 2.46 11.70
CA TYR A 109 1.83 3.74 12.04
C TYR A 109 1.59 3.75 13.55
N SER A 110 2.37 4.54 14.30
CA SER A 110 2.04 4.70 15.70
C SER A 110 0.70 5.40 15.69
N PHE A 111 -0.30 4.86 16.40
CA PHE A 111 -1.56 5.56 16.63
C PHE A 111 -1.31 6.97 17.23
N GLU A 112 -0.13 7.21 17.80
CA GLU A 112 0.34 8.50 18.29
C GLU A 112 0.60 9.55 17.19
N ASP A 113 0.78 9.13 15.92
CA ASP A 113 1.00 10.03 14.79
C ASP A 113 -0.29 10.57 14.18
N ILE A 114 -1.44 9.97 14.51
CA ILE A 114 -2.76 10.44 14.07
C ILE A 114 -3.10 11.71 14.85
N LYS A 115 -3.26 12.84 14.14
CA LYS A 115 -3.61 14.10 14.80
C LYS A 115 -5.03 14.07 15.35
N ILE A 116 -5.24 14.78 16.46
CA ILE A 116 -6.56 14.91 17.10
C ILE A 116 -7.56 15.48 16.09
N GLY A 117 -8.71 14.80 15.96
CA GLY A 117 -9.76 15.19 15.03
C GLY A 117 -9.57 14.69 13.60
N CYS A 118 -8.58 13.81 13.35
CA CYS A 118 -8.41 13.08 12.10
C CYS A 118 -8.97 11.66 12.20
N GLU A 119 -9.73 11.27 11.19
CA GLU A 119 -10.27 9.92 11.01
C GLU A 119 -9.48 9.19 9.91
N PHE A 120 -9.12 7.94 10.16
CA PHE A 120 -8.47 7.08 9.17
C PHE A 120 -9.47 6.66 8.08
N MET A 121 -9.12 6.86 6.81
CA MET A 121 -9.99 6.54 5.66
C MET A 121 -9.61 5.20 5.02
N VAL A 122 -8.39 5.11 4.49
CA VAL A 122 -7.89 3.97 3.72
C VAL A 122 -6.36 4.00 3.73
N ALA A 123 -5.73 2.85 3.52
CA ALA A 123 -4.30 2.75 3.27
C ALA A 123 -4.02 1.83 2.09
N THR A 124 -2.88 2.05 1.45
CA THR A 124 -2.37 1.21 0.37
C THR A 124 -0.85 1.08 0.44
N LEU A 125 -0.31 0.21 -0.42
CA LEU A 125 1.10 -0.07 -0.58
C LEU A 125 1.64 0.55 -1.87
N THR A 126 2.93 0.87 -1.89
CA THR A 126 3.64 1.34 -3.10
C THR A 126 4.94 0.54 -3.33
N LYS A 127 5.55 0.67 -4.51
CA LYS A 127 6.63 -0.22 -4.99
C LYS A 127 8.00 0.15 -4.45
N GLU A 128 8.39 1.43 -4.47
CA GLU A 128 9.78 1.82 -4.20
C GLU A 128 9.95 3.09 -3.36
N TRP A 129 11.11 3.15 -2.70
CA TRP A 129 11.69 4.32 -2.03
C TRP A 129 12.43 5.21 -3.03
N PHE A 130 12.14 6.51 -3.03
CA PHE A 130 13.04 7.52 -3.60
C PHE A 130 13.78 8.25 -2.48
N GLU A 131 15.10 8.37 -2.57
CA GLU A 131 15.92 9.19 -1.63
C GLU A 131 15.43 10.65 -1.54
N ASP A 132 14.76 11.15 -2.59
CA ASP A 132 14.17 12.48 -2.61
C ASP A 132 12.94 12.61 -1.71
N ILE A 133 12.22 11.52 -1.45
CA ILE A 133 11.07 11.46 -0.52
C ILE A 133 11.53 11.62 0.93
N ARG A 134 12.75 11.19 1.26
CA ARG A 134 13.37 11.33 2.60
C ARG A 134 13.61 12.79 2.98
N LYS A 135 13.64 13.70 2.00
CA LYS A 135 13.81 15.14 2.23
C LYS A 135 12.53 15.82 2.73
N GLY A 136 11.41 15.09 2.83
CA GLY A 136 10.20 15.53 3.53
C GLY A 136 9.32 16.53 2.77
N ASN A 137 9.67 16.84 1.51
CA ASN A 137 8.91 17.75 0.65
C ASN A 137 8.37 16.98 -0.56
N VAL A 138 7.37 16.12 -0.34
CA VAL A 138 6.71 15.37 -1.40
C VAL A 138 5.35 15.99 -1.69
N SER A 139 5.07 16.24 -2.95
CA SER A 139 3.77 16.70 -3.43
C SER A 139 2.77 15.55 -3.51
N TYR A 140 1.47 15.88 -3.54
CA TYR A 140 0.46 14.84 -3.68
C TYR A 140 0.55 14.12 -5.04
N ASP A 141 0.93 14.83 -6.11
CA ASP A 141 1.09 14.23 -7.44
C ASP A 141 2.19 13.17 -7.46
N GLU A 142 3.29 13.39 -6.72
CA GLU A 142 4.35 12.38 -6.55
C GLU A 142 3.85 11.18 -5.74
N ILE A 143 3.10 11.41 -4.64
CA ILE A 143 2.46 10.32 -3.88
C ILE A 143 1.51 9.52 -4.77
N HIS A 144 0.69 10.21 -5.58
CA HIS A 144 -0.27 9.58 -6.46
C HIS A 144 0.43 8.75 -7.54
N GLY A 145 1.53 9.25 -8.13
CA GLY A 145 2.37 8.49 -9.06
C GLY A 145 2.86 7.17 -8.46
N LEU A 146 3.32 7.16 -7.21
CA LEU A 146 3.74 5.94 -6.52
C LEU A 146 2.60 4.94 -6.31
N ILE A 147 1.39 5.44 -6.04
CA ILE A 147 0.20 4.59 -5.90
C ILE A 147 -0.19 3.98 -7.26
N VAL A 148 -0.06 4.76 -8.34
CA VAL A 148 -0.31 4.30 -9.71
C VAL A 148 0.73 3.25 -10.13
N ASP A 149 2.00 3.45 -9.79
CA ASP A 149 3.07 2.46 -9.98
C ASP A 149 2.80 1.17 -9.21
N GLY A 150 2.03 1.26 -8.13
CA GLY A 150 1.49 0.11 -7.42
C GLY A 150 2.52 -0.53 -6.50
N PHE A 151 2.42 -1.83 -6.24
CA PHE A 151 3.32 -2.61 -5.38
C PHE A 151 3.67 -3.94 -6.04
N GLU A 152 4.65 -4.67 -5.48
CA GLU A 152 5.11 -5.94 -6.02
C GLU A 152 4.84 -7.10 -5.07
N VAL A 153 4.38 -8.22 -5.62
CA VAL A 153 4.21 -9.49 -4.90
C VAL A 153 4.98 -10.61 -5.59
N SER A 154 5.50 -11.56 -4.83
CA SER A 154 6.18 -12.74 -5.35
C SER A 154 5.31 -13.99 -5.26
N TRP A 155 5.24 -14.78 -6.35
CA TRP A 155 4.62 -16.10 -6.33
C TRP A 155 5.63 -17.24 -6.16
N LEU A 156 6.86 -16.93 -5.73
CA LEU A 156 7.89 -17.93 -5.47
C LEU A 156 7.43 -19.07 -4.53
N PRO A 157 6.66 -18.83 -3.44
CA PRO A 157 6.19 -19.93 -2.59
C PRO A 157 5.31 -20.92 -3.32
N ALA A 158 4.46 -20.46 -4.25
CA ALA A 158 3.63 -21.36 -5.04
C ALA A 158 4.50 -22.28 -5.92
N VAL A 159 5.63 -21.76 -6.43
CA VAL A 159 6.61 -22.57 -7.16
C VAL A 159 7.32 -23.55 -6.22
N CYS A 160 7.72 -23.10 -5.03
CA CYS A 160 8.34 -23.95 -4.03
C CYS A 160 7.40 -25.06 -3.56
N GLU A 161 6.13 -24.75 -3.26
CA GLU A 161 5.10 -25.72 -2.88
C GLU A 161 4.93 -26.78 -3.96
N SER A 162 4.87 -26.36 -5.24
CA SER A 162 4.72 -27.29 -6.36
C SER A 162 5.89 -28.26 -6.53
N ARG A 163 7.09 -27.89 -6.05
CA ARG A 163 8.32 -28.68 -6.22
C ARG A 163 8.70 -29.48 -4.98
N CYS A 164 8.46 -28.92 -3.81
CA CYS A 164 8.97 -29.41 -2.52
C CYS A 164 7.85 -29.82 -1.56
N GLY A 165 6.59 -29.66 -1.97
CA GLY A 165 5.44 -29.81 -1.09
C GLY A 165 5.33 -28.64 -0.13
N LYS A 166 4.49 -28.81 0.88
CA LYS A 166 4.16 -27.76 1.85
C LYS A 166 5.35 -27.34 2.75
N GLY A 167 6.31 -28.22 3.01
CA GLY A 167 7.46 -27.88 3.86
C GLY A 167 8.44 -26.91 3.18
N THR A 168 9.09 -26.05 3.98
CA THR A 168 10.18 -25.16 3.51
C THR A 168 11.46 -25.86 3.05
N ILE A 169 11.51 -27.18 3.19
CA ILE A 169 12.64 -28.04 2.85
C ILE A 169 12.23 -28.95 1.70
N CYS A 170 13.04 -28.97 0.65
CA CYS A 170 12.91 -29.91 -0.46
C CYS A 170 13.70 -31.18 -0.11
N GLU A 171 13.00 -32.31 0.08
CA GLU A 171 13.63 -33.64 0.16
C GLU A 171 13.79 -34.28 -1.22
#